data_AF-A0A1W2EXV3-F1
#
_entry.id   AF-A0A1W2EXV3-F1
#
_cell.length_a   1.000
_cell.length_b   1.000
_cell.length_c   1.000
_cell.angle_alpha   90.00
_cell.angle_beta   90.00
_cell.angle_gamma   90.00
#
_symmetry.space_group_name_H-M   'P 1'
#
loop_
_entity.id
_entity.type
_entity.pdbx_description
1 polymer ?
#
loop_
_entity_poly.entity_id
_entity_poly.type
_entity_poly.pdbx_seq_one_letter_code
_entity_poly.pdbx_strand_id
1 'polypeptide(L)' 'MAAFSSCVLRPLEWAGLLVQTREEREGKHVHHVFKTQLWRSALKLDTDDMLQPVSVQ' A
#
# COMPACT_ATOMS: atom_id res chain seq x y z
N MET A 1 1.83 -2.16 -17.39
CA MET A 1 2.22 -1.90 -15.98
C MET A 1 3.34 -0.88 -15.78
N ALA A 2 4.26 -0.68 -16.74
CA ALA A 2 5.40 0.23 -16.55
C ALA A 2 5.01 1.66 -16.13
N ALA A 3 4.04 2.29 -16.80
CA ALA A 3 3.59 3.65 -16.49
C ALA A 3 2.95 3.76 -15.09
N PHE A 4 2.13 2.78 -14.70
CA PHE A 4 1.52 2.74 -13.36
C PHE A 4 2.60 2.54 -12.27
N SER A 5 3.57 1.66 -12.53
CA SER A 5 4.69 1.44 -11.60
C SER A 5 5.58 2.68 -11.46
N SER A 6 5.91 3.37 -12.56
CA SER A 6 6.76 4.56 -12.54
C SER A 6 6.08 5.80 -11.99
N CYS A 7 4.81 6.01 -12.33
CA CYS A 7 4.13 7.27 -12.05
C CYS A 7 3.23 7.20 -10.81
N VAL A 8 2.93 6.00 -10.29
CA VAL A 8 2.05 5.83 -9.12
C VAL A 8 2.75 5.05 -8.01
N LEU A 9 3.12 3.78 -8.26
CA LEU A 9 3.61 2.91 -7.19
C LEU A 9 4.96 3.40 -6.62
N ARG A 10 5.94 3.71 -7.48
CA ARG A 10 7.26 4.20 -7.03
C ARG A 10 7.17 5.52 -6.27
N PRO A 11 6.46 6.56 -6.75
CA PRO A 11 6.27 7.78 -5.98
C PRO A 11 5.62 7.56 -4.61
N LEU A 12 4.61 6.69 -4.52
CA LEU A 12 3.93 6.39 -3.25
C LEU A 12 4.81 5.55 -2.30
N GLU A 13 5.65 4.67 -2.84
CA GLU A 13 6.67 3.95 -2.07
C GLU A 13 7.73 4.92 -1.53
N TRP A 14 8.24 5.84 -2.35
CA TRP A 14 9.19 6.88 -1.92
C TRP A 14 8.61 7.83 -0.88
N ALA A 15 7.32 8.16 -0.98
CA ALA A 15 6.60 8.93 0.02
C ALA A 15 6.35 8.15 1.32
N GLY A 16 6.69 6.87 1.39
CA GLY A 16 6.47 6.00 2.55
C GLY A 16 5.01 5.59 2.76
N LEU A 17 4.13 5.84 1.78
CA LEU A 17 2.71 5.50 1.83
C LEU A 17 2.47 4.02 1.51
N LEU A 18 3.33 3.43 0.69
CA LEU A 18 3.32 2.01 0.33
C LEU A 18 4.65 1.35 0.69
N VAL A 19 4.60 0.04 0.93
CA VAL A 19 5.77 -0.83 0.95
C VAL A 19 5.58 -1.97 -0.05
N GLN A 20 6.62 -2.28 -0.82
CA GLN A 20 6.58 -3.36 -1.79
C GLN A 20 7.52 -4.51 -1.40
N THR A 21 7.01 -5.74 -1.39
CA THR A 21 7.85 -6.95 -1.30
C THR A 21 7.85 -7.69 -2.64
N ARG A 22 9.00 -8.27 -2.99
CA ARG A 22 9.18 -9.02 -4.23
C ARG A 22 9.29 -10.50 -3.90
N GLU A 23 8.47 -11.31 -4.55
CA GLU A 23 8.49 -12.76 -4.43
C GLU A 23 8.66 -13.35 -5.84
N GLU A 24 9.50 -14.37 -5.97
CA GLU A 24 9.57 -15.16 -7.19
C GLU A 24 8.89 -16.50 -6.93
N ARG A 25 7.77 -16.74 -7.62
CA ARG A 25 6.94 -17.93 -7.45
C ARG A 25 6.73 -18.57 -8.81
N GLU A 26 7.18 -19.81 -8.96
CA GLU A 26 7.04 -20.59 -10.22
C GLU A 26 7.58 -19.85 -11.46
N GLY A 27 8.70 -19.14 -11.32
CA GLY A 27 9.32 -18.36 -12.41
C GLY A 27 8.57 -17.05 -12.75
N LYS A 28 7.58 -16.65 -11.94
CA LYS A 28 6.91 -15.35 -12.06
C LYS A 28 7.36 -14.42 -10.95
N HIS A 29 7.69 -13.18 -11.32
CA HIS A 29 7.90 -12.11 -10.35
C HIS A 29 6.56 -11.55 -9.89
N VAL A 30 6.27 -11.73 -8.61
CA VAL A 30 5.10 -11.18 -7.93
C VAL A 30 5.55 -10.01 -7.07
N HIS A 31 4.87 -8.87 -7.24
CA HIS A 31 5.08 -7.68 -6.43
C HIS A 31 3.88 -7.51 -5.50
N HIS A 32 4.10 -7.71 -4.21
CA HIS A 32 3.07 -7.45 -3.20
C HIS A 32 3.21 -6.01 -2.74
N VAL A 33 2.11 -5.26 -2.71
CA VAL A 33 2.09 -3.84 -2.34
C VAL A 33 1.16 -3.67 -1.15
N PHE A 34 1.68 -3.15 -0.04
CA PHE A 34 0.93 -2.95 1.18
C PHE A 34 0.88 -1.47 1.54
N LYS A 35 -0.24 -1.05 2.13
CA LYS A 35 -0.38 0.29 2.71
C LYS A 35 0.38 0.35 4.03
N THR A 36 1.08 1.45 4.27
CA THR A 36 1.70 1.73 5.57
C THR A 36 0.73 2.46 6.49
N GLN A 37 1.12 2.66 7.76
CA GLN A 37 0.31 3.44 8.70
C GLN A 37 0.18 4.91 8.27
N LEU A 38 1.16 5.45 7.54
CA LEU A 38 1.12 6.82 7.03
C LEU A 38 -0.02 7.04 6.02
N TRP A 39 -0.46 5.98 5.33
CA TRP A 39 -1.55 6.05 4.36
C TRP A 39 -2.81 6.70 4.92
N ARG A 40 -3.16 6.38 6.18
CA ARG A 40 -4.38 6.89 6.83
C ARG A 40 -4.33 8.41 7.07
N SER A 41 -3.12 8.97 7.23
CA SER A 41 -2.95 10.41 7.39
C SER A 41 -3.01 11.18 6.07
N ALA A 42 -2.61 10.55 4.96
CA ALA A 42 -2.59 11.19 3.64
C ALA A 42 -3.92 11.08 2.89
N LEU A 43 -4.69 10.02 3.15
CA LEU A 43 -6.02 9.82 2.56
C LEU A 43 -7.04 9.65 3.68
N LYS A 44 -7.53 10.79 4.18
CA LYS A 44 -8.66 10.81 5.12
C LYS A 44 -9.97 10.69 4.34
N LEU A 45 -10.76 9.67 4.66
CA LEU A 45 -12.11 9.48 4.13
C LEU A 45 -13.14 9.99 5.14
N ASP A 46 -14.28 10.48 4.65
CA ASP A 46 -15.38 10.96 5.50
C ASP A 46 -15.91 9.87 6.45
N THR A 47 -15.67 8.60 6.11
CA THR A 47 -16.09 7.43 6.88
C THR A 47 -15.03 6.91 7.86
N ASP A 48 -13.82 7.47 7.88
CA ASP A 48 -12.74 6.93 8.73
C ASP A 48 -13.10 6.96 10.22
N ASP A 49 -13.81 8.02 10.65
CA ASP A 49 -14.25 8.20 12.04
C ASP A 49 -15.44 7.27 12.40
N MET A 50 -16.03 6.56 11.42
CA MET A 50 -17.09 5.58 11.63
C MET A 50 -16.55 4.17 11.93
N LEU A 51 -15.28 3.91 11.66
CA LEU A 51 -14.67 2.60 11.81
C LEU A 51 -14.37 2.30 13.29
N GLN A 52 -14.89 1.18 13.79
CA GLN A 52 -14.54 0.67 15.12
C GLN A 52 -13.26 -0.18 15.03
N PRO A 53 -12.30 -0.05 15.97
CA PRO A 53 -11.14 -0.92 16.03
C PRO A 53 -11.55 -2.39 16.14
N VAL A 54 -10.91 -3.27 15.37
CA VAL A 54 -11.08 -4.72 15.54
C VAL A 54 -10.32 -5.13 16.81
N SER A 55 -11.04 -5.71 17.77
CA SER A 55 -10.41 -6.34 18.93
C SER A 55 -9.70 -7.62 18.48
N VAL A 56 -8.37 -7.59 18.48
CA VAL A 56 -7.56 -8.80 18.25
C VAL A 56 -7.33 -9.42 19.62
N GLN A 57 -8.01 -10.53 19.90
CA GLN A 57 -7.79 -11.36 21.09
C GLN A 57 -6.65 -12.35 20.87
#